data_AF-N1ZQ76-F1
#
_entry.id   AF-N1ZQ76-F1
#
_cell.length_a   1.000
_cell.length_b   1.000
_cell.length_c   1.000
_cell.angle_alpha   90.00
_cell.angle_beta   90.00
_cell.angle_gamma   90.00
#
_symmetry.space_group_name_H-M   'P 1'
#
loop_
_entity.id
_entity.type
_entity.pdbx_description
1 polymer ?
#
loop_
_entity_poly.entity_id
_entity_poly.type
_entity_poly.pdbx_seq_one_letter_code
_entity_poly.pdbx_strand_id
1 'polypeptide(L)' 'MDINNNLPIGFAMGMAMRTDAWDAYSKLTEAEKEQIINECRDAKSKAEMDRIISRLSGSIF' A
#
# COMPACT_ATOMS: atom_id res chain seq x y z
N MET A 1 -12.55 -5.17 13.91
CA MET A 1 -11.30 -5.02 13.16
C MET A 1 -11.36 -3.66 12.51
N ASP A 2 -10.62 -2.70 13.04
CA ASP A 2 -10.71 -1.28 12.68
C ASP A 2 -9.80 -1.03 11.46
N ILE A 3 -10.26 -1.47 10.28
CA ILE A 3 -9.47 -1.40 9.02
C ILE A 3 -9.71 -0.05 8.31
N ASN A 4 -10.63 0.78 8.79
CA ASN A 4 -11.20 1.86 7.98
C ASN A 4 -10.67 3.27 8.28
N ASN A 5 -9.92 3.50 9.36
CA ASN A 5 -9.50 4.86 9.73
C ASN A 5 -8.00 5.18 9.56
N ASN A 6 -7.15 4.21 9.21
CA ASN A 6 -5.70 4.43 9.17
C ASN A 6 -5.03 4.21 7.80
N LEU A 7 -5.75 3.71 6.80
CA LEU A 7 -5.20 3.58 5.45
C LEU A 7 -5.22 4.94 4.73
N PRO A 8 -4.09 5.44 4.22
CA PRO A 8 -4.08 6.64 3.40
C PRO A 8 -5.01 6.46 2.19
N ILE A 9 -5.88 7.43 1.93
CA ILE A 9 -6.88 7.34 0.85
C ILE A 9 -6.20 7.07 -0.50
N GLY A 10 -5.05 7.70 -0.76
CA GLY A 10 -4.26 7.46 -1.97
C GLY A 10 -3.73 6.03 -2.09
N PHE A 11 -3.36 5.41 -0.97
CA PHE A 11 -2.93 4.02 -0.93
C PHE A 11 -4.12 3.08 -1.19
N ALA A 12 -5.26 3.29 -0.51
CA ALA A 12 -6.46 2.49 -0.73
C ALA A 12 -6.94 2.54 -2.20
N MET A 13 -6.96 3.73 -2.81
CA MET A 13 -7.34 3.89 -4.22
C MET A 13 -6.33 3.21 -5.16
N GLY A 14 -5.03 3.38 -4.93
CA GLY A 14 -4.00 2.77 -5.77
C GLY A 14 -4.01 1.23 -5.68
N MET A 15 -4.31 0.67 -4.51
CA MET A 15 -4.50 -0.77 -4.36
C MET A 15 -5.80 -1.28 -4.98
N ALA A 16 -6.89 -0.50 -4.96
CA ALA A 16 -8.12 -0.89 -5.64
C ALA A 16 -7.94 -1.01 -7.16
N MET A 17 -7.03 -0.24 -7.75
CA MET A 17 -6.66 -0.34 -9.15
C MET A 17 -5.72 -1.52 -9.46
N ARG A 18 -5.16 -2.14 -8.41
CA ARG A 18 -4.11 -3.15 -8.46
C ARG A 18 -4.42 -4.28 -7.48
N THR A 19 -5.36 -5.14 -7.88
CA THR A 19 -5.84 -6.27 -7.07
C THR A 19 -4.72 -7.23 -6.66
N ASP A 20 -3.67 -7.34 -7.48
CA ASP A 20 -2.42 -8.03 -7.18
C ASP A 20 -1.68 -7.46 -5.96
N ALA A 21 -1.57 -6.14 -5.86
CA ALA A 21 -0.96 -5.46 -4.71
C ALA A 21 -1.80 -5.63 -3.44
N TRP A 22 -3.13 -5.65 -3.56
CA TRP A 22 -4.02 -5.90 -2.42
C TRP A 22 -3.87 -7.32 -1.88
N ASP A 23 -3.85 -8.33 -2.76
CA ASP A 23 -3.64 -9.72 -2.37
C ASP A 23 -2.27 -9.92 -1.70
N ALA A 24 -1.21 -9.28 -2.21
CA ALA A 24 0.10 -9.32 -1.60
C ALA A 24 0.11 -8.67 -0.20
N TYR A 25 -0.47 -7.48 -0.07
CA TYR A 25 -0.60 -6.78 1.20
C TYR A 25 -1.43 -7.55 2.24
N SER A 26 -2.48 -8.25 1.81
CA SER A 26 -3.33 -9.06 2.70
C SER A 26 -2.57 -10.20 3.38
N LYS A 27 -1.51 -10.70 2.73
CA LYS A 27 -0.65 -11.80 3.21
C LYS A 27 0.47 -11.34 4.13
N LEU A 28 0.72 -10.03 4.23
CA LEU A 28 1.72 -9.47 5.13
C LEU A 28 1.31 -9.61 6.59
N THR A 29 2.32 -9.67 7.46
CA THR A 29 2.12 -9.54 8.90
C THR A 29 1.65 -8.13 9.27
N GLU A 30 1.05 -7.96 10.45
CA GLU A 30 0.60 -6.64 10.90
C GLU A 30 1.75 -5.62 11.01
N ALA A 31 2.96 -6.08 11.39
CA ALA A 31 4.15 -5.24 11.44
C ALA A 31 4.57 -4.74 10.04
N GLU A 32 4.56 -5.63 9.05
CA GLU A 32 4.89 -5.27 7.65
C GLU A 32 3.83 -4.34 7.05
N LYS A 33 2.54 -4.56 7.37
CA LYS A 33 1.46 -3.66 6.97
C LYS A 33 1.64 -2.26 7.56
N GLU A 34 2.00 -2.17 8.85
CA GLU A 34 2.25 -0.90 9.52
C GLU A 34 3.45 -0.15 8.92
N GLN A 35 4.53 -0.85 8.58
CA GLN A 35 5.67 -0.25 7.87
C GLN A 35 5.24 0.36 6.52
N ILE A 36 4.44 -0.37 5.74
CA ILE A 36 3.94 0.13 4.45
C ILE A 36 2.99 1.33 4.63
N ILE A 37 2.11 1.29 5.62
CA ILE A 37 1.23 2.42 5.93
C ILE A 37 2.06 3.66 6.28
N ASN A 38 3.14 3.49 7.06
CA ASN A 38 4.04 4.59 7.40
C ASN A 38 4.78 5.14 6.17
N GLU A 39 5.32 4.27 5.30
CA GLU A 39 5.93 4.67 4.02
C GLU A 39 4.92 5.48 3.15
N CYS A 40 3.67 5.03 3.08
CA CYS A 40 2.61 5.71 2.34
C CYS A 40 2.22 7.06 2.95
N ARG A 41 2.32 7.23 4.27
CA ARG A 41 2.08 8.51 4.95
C ARG A 41 3.21 9.50 4.69
N ASP A 42 4.43 9.00 4.54
CA ASP A 42 5.60 9.83 4.29
C ASP A 42 5.72 10.25 2.81
N ALA A 43 5.17 9.46 1.88
CA ALA A 43 5.14 9.79 0.46
C ALA A 43 4.56 11.19 0.20
N LYS A 44 5.29 12.02 -0.53
CA LYS A 44 4.91 13.41 -0.85
C LYS A 44 4.36 13.57 -2.26
N SER A 45 4.39 12.50 -3.05
CA SER A 45 3.98 12.52 -4.44
C SER A 45 3.27 11.23 -4.86
N LYS A 46 2.44 11.35 -5.92
CA LYS A 46 1.81 10.19 -6.56
C LYS A 46 2.84 9.16 -7.03
N ALA A 47 3.97 9.63 -7.58
CA ALA A 47 5.03 8.76 -8.07
C ALA A 47 5.66 7.92 -6.93
N GLU A 48 5.81 8.48 -5.73
CA GLU A 48 6.30 7.72 -4.56
C GLU A 48 5.27 6.69 -4.11
N MET A 49 3.98 7.05 -4.06
CA MET A 49 2.89 6.11 -3.76
C MET A 49 2.87 4.94 -4.76
N ASP A 50 2.97 5.25 -6.05
CA ASP A 50 2.96 4.24 -7.12
C ASP A 50 4.16 3.28 -7.01
N ARG A 51 5.33 3.76 -6.57
CA ARG A 51 6.49 2.90 -6.30
C ARG A 51 6.27 1.94 -5.13
N ILE A 52 5.65 2.41 -4.05
CA ILE A 52 5.34 1.58 -2.88
C ILE A 52 4.35 0.47 -3.28
N ILE A 53 3.30 0.81 -4.03
CA ILE A 53 2.29 -0.14 -4.52
C ILE A 53 2.89 -1.11 -5.57
N SER A 54 3.82 -0.65 -6.40
CA SER A 54 4.51 -1.50 -7.38
C SER A 54 5.42 -2.54 -6.74
N ARG A 55 6.08 -2.19 -5.62
CA ARG A 55 6.83 -3.16 -4.81
C ARG A 55 5.93 -4.28 -4.26
N LEU A 56 4.73 -3.93 -3.80
CA LEU A 56 3.76 -4.89 -3.26
C LEU A 56 3.25 -5.88 -4.31
N SER A 57 2.96 -5.40 -5.51
CA SER A 57 2.45 -6.21 -6.62
C SER A 57 3.53 -7.07 -7.30
N GLY A 58 4.78 -7.01 -6.85
CA GLY A 58 5.90 -7.70 -7.50
C GLY A 58 6.17 -7.19 -8.93
N SER A 59 5.57 -6.06 -9.32
CA SER A 59 5.85 -5.41 -10.60
C SER A 59 7.11 -4.56 -10.45
N ILE A 60 8.25 -5.22 -10.59
CA ILE A 60 9.53 -4.55 -10.79
C ILE A 60 9.67 -4.34 -12.31
N PHE A 61 9.18 -3.21 -12.80
CA PHE A 61 9.47 -2.70 -14.14
C PHE A 61 9.73 -1.19 -14.06
#